data_AF-A0A0W1AIV8-F1
#
_entry.id   AF-A0A0W1AIV8-F1
#
_cell.length_a   1.000
_cell.length_b   1.000
_cell.length_c   1.000
_cell.angle_alpha   90.00
_cell.angle_beta   90.00
_cell.angle_gamma   90.00
#
_symmetry.space_group_name_H-M   'P 1'
#
loop_
_entity.id
_entity.type
_entity.pdbx_description
1 polymer ?
#
loop_
_entity_poly.entity_id
_entity_poly.type
_entity_poly.pdbx_seq_one_letter_code
_entity_poly.pdbx_strand_id
1 'polypeptide(L)'
;MTVLIAKVRDRVSKRLWQRLTLLVNINQRQQLENLLLVPDGKRYSKLDELKNGPTHISSAGLVQALKRYQYIRDLGLGQINIGNIPKAKINHLARYVTVSWAPSIARMPDDRRIAVLFSFAYVYEIKALDDALDLLDMLITEITAAAKRLGERKRIRSLGDLDKAALKLSDFGDLFLQHDGEQNLPSVIYKAISKDTISNAVEIIRQIAKPHHDKYYDELLEQYKTVRRFLPTLLSTVKFQTTKEGQPVQAAIEFLASIEGKRKPSFQNAPLDIINTGWRNIVINPKTREIDRPGYTLCAMDHLQTNMRSRDMHVVLSERWCDPRAKLLRDAAWDEHKIPVCRSLNLSIDFDEEFGYLSSILEDKYQNVLQRLPQNDAIEIVKNSKGKDRIKLSRLEKIDEPESLKILKSKIDKLMPRIDFPELLLEANRMSDFTDECTHISDNNSRISGIEVSLCAVIMAEACNIGIEPLINEDSPELTRNRLS
;
A
#
# COMPACT_ATOMS: atom_id res chain seq x y z
N MET A 1 48.87 -4.94 7.17
CA MET A 1 47.63 -4.69 7.94
C MET A 1 46.41 -5.32 7.27
N THR A 2 46.22 -5.13 5.95
CA THR A 2 45.13 -5.71 5.14
C THR A 2 44.99 -7.24 5.21
N VAL A 3 46.09 -8.00 5.16
CA VAL A 3 46.06 -9.48 5.24
C VAL A 3 45.57 -9.98 6.61
N LEU A 4 45.93 -9.28 7.69
CA LEU A 4 45.50 -9.63 9.04
C LEU A 4 44.00 -9.37 9.23
N ILE A 5 43.53 -8.20 8.76
CA ILE A 5 42.11 -7.82 8.77
C ILE A 5 41.29 -8.84 7.95
N ALA A 6 41.76 -9.23 6.77
CA ALA A 6 41.09 -10.22 5.93
C ALA A 6 40.98 -11.60 6.63
N LYS A 7 42.05 -12.08 7.28
CA LYS A 7 42.04 -13.34 8.03
C LYS A 7 41.08 -13.32 9.22
N VAL A 8 41.02 -12.20 9.94
CA VAL A 8 40.07 -12.04 11.06
C VAL A 8 38.63 -12.01 10.54
N ARG A 9 38.36 -11.27 9.46
CA ARG A 9 37.05 -11.25 8.80
C ARG A 9 36.60 -12.65 8.37
N ASP A 10 37.46 -13.41 7.70
CA ASP A 10 37.15 -14.79 7.28
C ASP A 10 36.83 -15.71 8.46
N ARG A 11 37.62 -15.63 9.55
CA ARG A 11 37.37 -16.40 10.78
C ARG A 11 36.03 -16.03 11.42
N VAL A 12 35.70 -14.74 11.50
CA VAL A 12 34.42 -14.26 12.04
C VAL A 12 33.25 -14.74 11.18
N SER A 13 33.38 -14.67 9.85
CA SER A 13 32.38 -15.15 8.91
C SER A 13 32.13 -16.66 9.04
N LYS A 14 33.19 -17.47 9.10
CA LYS A 14 33.07 -18.93 9.33
C LYS A 14 32.38 -19.26 10.64
N ARG A 15 32.76 -18.58 11.73
CA ARG A 15 32.12 -18.75 13.04
C ARG A 15 30.64 -18.37 13.00
N LEU A 16 30.29 -17.29 12.30
CA LEU A 16 28.90 -16.89 12.10
C LEU A 16 28.13 -17.98 11.36
N TRP A 17 28.68 -18.49 10.26
CA TRP A 17 28.01 -19.52 9.45
C TRP A 17 27.75 -20.79 10.27
N GLN A 18 28.76 -21.29 10.99
CA GLN A 18 28.63 -22.45 11.86
C GLN A 18 27.56 -22.25 12.94
N ARG A 19 27.54 -21.08 13.58
CA ARG A 19 26.51 -20.78 14.59
C ARG A 19 25.10 -20.79 14.01
N LEU A 20 24.91 -20.28 12.79
CA LEU A 20 23.61 -20.28 12.12
C LEU A 20 23.21 -21.69 11.66
N THR A 21 24.14 -22.48 11.12
CA THR A 21 23.89 -23.87 10.72
C THR A 21 23.45 -24.75 11.90
N LEU A 22 24.01 -24.52 13.10
CA LEU A 22 23.63 -25.24 14.32
C LEU A 22 22.20 -24.95 14.81
N LEU A 23 21.59 -23.86 14.34
CA LEU A 23 20.19 -23.52 14.67
C LEU A 23 19.18 -24.30 13.83
N VAL A 24 19.63 -25.01 12.79
CA VAL A 24 18.77 -25.69 11.81
C VAL A 24 18.78 -27.19 12.06
N ASN A 25 17.60 -27.80 12.20
CA ASN A 25 17.49 -29.26 12.31
C ASN A 25 17.63 -29.96 10.95
N ILE A 26 17.75 -31.29 10.95
CA ILE A 26 18.00 -32.09 9.72
C ILE A 26 16.89 -31.89 8.68
N ASN A 27 15.61 -31.84 9.10
CA ASN A 27 14.48 -31.65 8.20
C ASN A 27 14.49 -30.24 7.58
N GLN A 28 14.65 -29.20 8.40
CA GLN A 28 14.74 -27.81 7.94
C GLN A 28 15.92 -27.62 6.99
N ARG A 29 17.05 -28.27 7.27
CA ARG A 29 18.22 -28.24 6.38
C ARG A 29 17.88 -28.81 5.01
N GLN A 30 17.22 -29.96 4.96
CA GLN A 30 16.79 -30.56 3.70
C GLN A 30 15.78 -29.67 2.98
N GLN A 31 14.82 -29.07 3.69
CA GLN A 31 13.86 -28.11 3.11
C GLN A 31 14.57 -26.89 2.51
N LEU A 32 15.55 -26.31 3.21
CA LEU A 32 16.35 -25.19 2.74
C LEU A 32 17.15 -25.56 1.48
N GLU A 33 17.79 -26.72 1.46
CA GLU A 33 18.55 -27.18 0.29
C GLU A 33 17.64 -27.47 -0.91
N ASN A 34 16.44 -27.99 -0.67
CA ASN A 34 15.43 -28.20 -1.72
C ASN A 34 15.00 -26.89 -2.40
N LEU A 35 15.16 -25.73 -1.74
CA LEU A 35 14.87 -24.44 -2.37
C LEU A 35 15.77 -24.17 -3.59
N LEU A 36 16.98 -24.72 -3.60
CA LEU A 36 17.96 -24.53 -4.67
C LEU A 36 17.68 -25.40 -5.90
N LEU A 37 16.85 -26.43 -5.76
CA LEU A 37 16.54 -27.36 -6.85
C LEU A 37 15.61 -26.69 -7.85
N VAL A 38 15.86 -26.93 -9.13
CA VAL A 38 14.99 -26.54 -10.24
C VAL A 38 14.12 -27.76 -10.58
N PRO A 39 12.79 -27.71 -10.38
CA PRO A 39 11.91 -28.81 -10.73
C PRO A 39 11.90 -29.07 -12.25
N ASP A 40 11.65 -30.32 -12.65
CA ASP A 40 11.54 -30.70 -14.06
C ASP A 40 10.50 -29.83 -14.80
N GLY A 41 10.89 -29.30 -15.96
CA GLY A 41 10.05 -28.42 -16.77
C GLY A 41 9.97 -26.97 -16.29
N LYS A 42 10.66 -26.58 -15.21
CA LYS A 42 10.78 -25.18 -14.77
C LYS A 42 12.15 -24.59 -15.12
N ARG A 43 12.17 -23.27 -15.32
CA ARG A 43 13.41 -22.49 -15.58
C ARG A 43 14.07 -21.97 -14.30
N TYR A 44 13.30 -21.84 -13.21
CA TYR A 44 13.72 -21.18 -11.98
C TYR A 44 13.53 -22.10 -10.77
N SER A 45 14.43 -21.97 -9.80
CA SER A 45 14.35 -22.70 -8.54
C SER A 45 13.23 -22.15 -7.65
N LYS A 46 12.84 -22.90 -6.62
CA LYS A 46 11.85 -22.39 -5.66
C LYS A 46 12.38 -21.16 -4.92
N LEU A 47 13.68 -21.12 -4.63
CA LEU A 47 14.35 -19.99 -4.03
C LEU A 47 14.20 -18.72 -4.90
N ASP A 48 14.36 -18.85 -6.22
CA ASP A 48 14.24 -17.71 -7.14
C ASP A 48 12.79 -17.18 -7.23
N GLU A 49 11.78 -18.06 -7.13
CA GLU A 49 10.38 -17.64 -6.99
C GLU A 49 10.14 -16.86 -5.68
N LEU A 50 10.72 -17.30 -4.56
CA LEU A 50 10.45 -16.74 -3.23
C LEU A 50 11.16 -15.41 -2.96
N LYS A 51 12.25 -15.10 -3.67
CA LYS A 51 12.94 -13.80 -3.55
C LYS A 51 12.07 -12.65 -4.03
N ASN A 52 11.27 -12.89 -5.06
CA ASN A 52 10.53 -11.85 -5.76
C ASN A 52 9.23 -11.48 -5.02
N GLY A 53 9.08 -10.19 -4.76
CA GLY A 53 7.85 -9.61 -4.25
C GLY A 53 6.75 -9.53 -5.30
N PRO A 54 5.52 -9.19 -4.89
CA PRO A 54 4.45 -8.93 -5.85
C PRO A 54 4.77 -7.71 -6.73
N THR A 55 4.53 -7.82 -8.04
CA THR A 55 4.80 -6.75 -9.02
C THR A 55 3.56 -5.99 -9.47
N HIS A 56 2.36 -6.54 -9.23
CA HIS A 56 1.09 -5.95 -9.69
C HIS A 56 0.01 -6.00 -8.61
N ILE A 57 -0.78 -4.93 -8.54
CA ILE A 57 -1.94 -4.83 -7.65
C ILE A 57 -3.10 -5.63 -8.25
N SER A 58 -3.32 -6.85 -7.76
CA SER A 58 -4.43 -7.71 -8.18
C SER A 58 -4.79 -8.75 -7.12
N SER A 59 -6.01 -9.30 -7.16
CA SER A 59 -6.40 -10.39 -6.25
C SER A 59 -5.52 -11.63 -6.41
N ALA A 60 -5.12 -11.95 -7.65
CA ALA A 60 -4.26 -13.09 -7.92
C ALA A 60 -2.85 -12.87 -7.36
N GLY A 61 -2.30 -11.66 -7.55
CA GLY A 61 -1.04 -11.24 -6.95
C GLY A 61 -1.07 -11.31 -5.42
N LEU A 62 -2.18 -10.90 -4.78
CA LEU A 62 -2.33 -11.00 -3.32
C LEU A 62 -2.38 -12.45 -2.84
N VAL A 63 -3.11 -13.33 -3.52
CA VAL A 63 -3.10 -14.76 -3.20
C VAL A 63 -1.69 -15.35 -3.32
N GLN A 64 -0.94 -14.97 -4.36
CA GLN A 64 0.44 -15.40 -4.53
C GLN A 64 1.36 -14.86 -3.42
N ALA A 65 1.21 -13.59 -3.03
CA ALA A 65 1.97 -12.98 -1.94
C ALA A 65 1.69 -13.68 -0.59
N LEU A 66 0.43 -13.96 -0.28
CA LEU A 66 0.04 -14.70 0.93
C LEU A 66 0.57 -16.14 0.92
N LYS A 67 0.52 -16.83 -0.23
CA LYS A 67 1.10 -18.17 -0.39
C LYS A 67 2.62 -18.18 -0.28
N ARG A 68 3.30 -17.13 -0.77
CA ARG A 68 4.74 -16.94 -0.60
C ARG A 68 5.09 -16.78 0.87
N TYR A 69 4.39 -15.91 1.59
CA TYR A 69 4.56 -15.76 3.04
C TYR A 69 4.32 -17.10 3.78
N GLN A 70 3.21 -17.77 3.50
CA GLN A 70 2.88 -19.07 4.08
C GLN A 70 4.00 -20.09 3.86
N TYR A 71 4.51 -20.20 2.62
CA TYR A 71 5.58 -21.14 2.29
C TYR A 71 6.85 -20.87 3.10
N ILE A 72 7.25 -19.61 3.23
CA ILE A 72 8.46 -19.24 4.00
C ILE A 72 8.24 -19.50 5.50
N ARG A 73 7.06 -19.14 6.03
CA ARG A 73 6.67 -19.42 7.42
C ARG A 73 6.70 -20.91 7.73
N ASP A 74 6.27 -21.76 6.80
CA ASP A 74 6.22 -23.21 6.98
C ASP A 74 7.60 -23.87 7.03
N LEU A 75 8.68 -23.14 6.68
CA LEU A 75 10.06 -23.57 6.97
C LEU A 75 10.37 -23.54 8.47
N GLY A 76 9.60 -22.76 9.25
CA GLY A 76 9.70 -22.69 10.71
C GLY A 76 10.99 -22.04 11.22
N LEU A 77 11.55 -21.09 10.46
CA LEU A 77 12.84 -20.48 10.77
C LEU A 77 12.74 -19.06 11.34
N GLY A 78 11.73 -18.25 10.99
CA GLY A 78 11.66 -16.83 11.35
C GLY A 78 11.43 -16.51 12.82
N GLN A 79 11.15 -17.51 13.66
CA GLN A 79 10.98 -17.35 15.12
C GLN A 79 12.10 -18.03 15.94
N ILE A 80 13.15 -18.53 15.29
CA ILE A 80 14.25 -19.19 16.00
C ILE A 80 15.06 -18.15 16.79
N ASN A 81 15.37 -18.48 18.04
CA ASN A 81 16.23 -17.62 18.86
C ASN A 81 17.67 -17.64 18.33
N ILE A 82 18.09 -16.52 17.74
CA ILE A 82 19.44 -16.32 17.17
C ILE A 82 20.49 -15.91 18.23
N GLY A 83 20.10 -15.76 19.50
CA GLY A 83 20.96 -15.31 20.60
C GLY A 83 21.65 -13.98 20.28
N ASN A 84 22.94 -13.86 20.66
CA ASN A 84 23.73 -12.63 20.47
C ASN A 84 24.30 -12.46 19.05
N ILE A 85 23.63 -12.96 18.01
CA ILE A 85 24.04 -12.71 16.62
C ILE A 85 23.44 -11.36 16.19
N PRO A 86 24.26 -10.39 15.75
CA PRO A 86 23.74 -9.10 15.31
C PRO A 86 22.81 -9.25 14.10
N LYS A 87 21.58 -8.71 14.19
CA LYS A 87 20.58 -8.74 13.10
C LYS A 87 21.13 -8.21 11.78
N ALA A 88 21.99 -7.19 11.82
CA ALA A 88 22.64 -6.63 10.64
C ALA A 88 23.43 -7.67 9.83
N LYS A 89 24.07 -8.66 10.49
CA LYS A 89 24.81 -9.72 9.80
C LYS A 89 23.88 -10.74 9.13
N ILE A 90 22.75 -11.05 9.75
CA ILE A 90 21.71 -11.91 9.15
C ILE A 90 21.09 -11.20 7.94
N ASN A 91 20.72 -9.92 8.09
CA ASN A 91 20.17 -9.11 7.00
C ASN A 91 21.14 -9.03 5.81
N HIS A 92 22.44 -8.91 6.06
CA HIS A 92 23.46 -8.92 5.01
C HIS A 92 23.48 -10.25 4.24
N LEU A 93 23.48 -11.39 4.93
CA LEU A 93 23.42 -12.71 4.29
C LEU A 93 22.10 -12.93 3.53
N ALA A 94 20.98 -12.44 4.06
CA ALA A 94 19.68 -12.50 3.40
C ALA A 94 19.65 -11.66 2.11
N ARG A 95 20.24 -10.45 2.12
CA ARG A 95 20.39 -9.60 0.93
C ARG A 95 21.28 -10.25 -0.13
N TYR A 96 22.33 -10.96 0.28
CA TYR A 96 23.16 -11.70 -0.65
C TYR A 96 22.33 -12.73 -1.46
N VAL A 97 21.37 -13.41 -0.82
CA VAL A 97 20.49 -14.36 -1.51
C VAL A 97 19.71 -13.70 -2.62
N THR A 98 19.17 -12.50 -2.42
CA THR A 98 18.27 -11.88 -3.40
C THR A 98 18.91 -11.48 -4.71
N VAL A 99 20.22 -11.22 -4.71
CA VAL A 99 20.98 -10.89 -5.92
C VAL A 99 21.76 -12.08 -6.48
N SER A 100 21.70 -13.25 -5.82
CA SER A 100 22.47 -14.42 -6.23
C SER A 100 21.57 -15.48 -6.84
N TRP A 101 22.01 -16.09 -7.94
CA TRP A 101 21.31 -17.21 -8.56
C TRP A 101 21.48 -18.51 -7.75
N ALA A 102 20.47 -19.38 -7.75
CA ALA A 102 20.46 -20.58 -6.90
C ALA A 102 21.67 -21.51 -7.10
N PRO A 103 22.15 -21.81 -8.33
CA PRO A 103 23.36 -22.61 -8.55
C PRO A 103 24.64 -22.00 -7.97
N SER A 104 24.74 -20.66 -7.89
CA SER A 104 25.87 -19.99 -7.23
C SER A 104 25.87 -20.24 -5.73
N ILE A 105 24.68 -20.28 -5.11
CA ILE A 105 24.52 -20.63 -3.69
C ILE A 105 24.78 -22.12 -3.48
N ALA A 106 24.35 -22.99 -4.40
CA ALA A 106 24.54 -24.44 -4.30
C ALA A 106 26.02 -24.85 -4.24
N ARG A 107 26.89 -24.14 -4.98
CA ARG A 107 28.35 -24.37 -5.01
C ARG A 107 29.10 -23.89 -3.75
N MET A 108 28.43 -23.22 -2.81
CA MET A 108 29.08 -22.73 -1.60
C MET A 108 29.49 -23.88 -0.67
N PRO A 109 30.51 -23.65 0.18
CA PRO A 109 30.77 -24.54 1.32
C PRO A 109 29.52 -24.70 2.17
N ASP A 110 29.35 -25.91 2.70
CA ASP A 110 28.14 -26.35 3.38
C ASP A 110 27.65 -25.38 4.48
N ASP A 111 28.52 -25.01 5.42
CA ASP A 111 28.21 -24.04 6.49
C ASP A 111 27.70 -22.71 5.94
N ARG A 112 28.36 -22.20 4.89
CA ARG A 112 27.99 -20.91 4.27
C ARG A 112 26.65 -21.03 3.55
N ARG A 113 26.43 -22.12 2.81
CA ARG A 113 25.20 -22.39 2.06
C ARG A 113 24.00 -22.38 3.00
N ILE A 114 24.06 -23.16 4.09
CA ILE A 114 22.96 -23.24 5.06
C ILE A 114 22.78 -21.91 5.79
N ALA A 115 23.85 -21.25 6.23
CA ALA A 115 23.74 -19.96 6.91
C ALA A 115 23.08 -18.87 6.05
N VAL A 116 23.38 -18.85 4.75
CA VAL A 116 22.80 -17.92 3.77
C VAL A 116 21.31 -18.21 3.54
N LEU A 117 20.95 -19.49 3.38
CA LEU A 117 19.55 -19.93 3.21
C LEU A 117 18.71 -19.72 4.47
N PHE A 118 19.27 -20.01 5.65
CA PHE A 118 18.66 -19.70 6.95
C PHE A 118 18.37 -18.21 7.05
N SER A 119 19.38 -17.37 6.77
CA SER A 119 19.24 -15.91 6.87
C SER A 119 18.15 -15.39 5.94
N PHE A 120 18.06 -15.93 4.72
CA PHE A 120 16.96 -15.64 3.81
C PHE A 120 15.61 -15.99 4.43
N ALA A 121 15.39 -17.24 4.83
CA ALA A 121 14.10 -17.65 5.39
C ALA A 121 13.71 -16.85 6.64
N TYR A 122 14.68 -16.60 7.52
CA TYR A 122 14.49 -15.82 8.75
C TYR A 122 14.03 -14.39 8.47
N VAL A 123 14.69 -13.68 7.55
CA VAL A 123 14.39 -12.27 7.25
C VAL A 123 13.19 -12.14 6.31
N TYR A 124 13.09 -13.02 5.32
CA TYR A 124 12.06 -12.94 4.28
C TYR A 124 10.70 -13.45 4.74
N GLU A 125 10.58 -14.12 5.88
CA GLU A 125 9.28 -14.41 6.48
C GLU A 125 8.52 -13.11 6.78
N ILE A 126 9.17 -12.20 7.53
CA ILE A 126 8.61 -10.89 7.88
C ILE A 126 8.42 -10.04 6.63
N LYS A 127 9.43 -10.00 5.74
CA LYS A 127 9.33 -9.21 4.50
C LYS A 127 8.19 -9.67 3.59
N ALA A 128 8.00 -10.98 3.42
CA ALA A 128 6.91 -11.50 2.60
C ALA A 128 5.53 -11.23 3.23
N LEU A 129 5.42 -11.22 4.56
CA LEU A 129 4.21 -10.80 5.25
C LEU A 129 3.91 -9.32 5.00
N ASP A 130 4.91 -8.46 5.17
CA ASP A 130 4.78 -7.01 4.95
C ASP A 130 4.41 -6.70 3.50
N ASP A 131 5.08 -7.33 2.53
CA ASP A 131 4.76 -7.20 1.11
C ASP A 131 3.28 -7.59 0.82
N ALA A 132 2.77 -8.65 1.46
CA ALA A 132 1.39 -9.09 1.29
C ALA A 132 0.38 -8.13 1.93
N LEU A 133 0.70 -7.54 3.08
CA LEU A 133 -0.17 -6.57 3.76
C LEU A 133 -0.17 -5.21 3.07
N ASP A 134 0.97 -4.77 2.54
CA ASP A 134 1.06 -3.57 1.69
C ASP A 134 0.21 -3.76 0.43
N LEU A 135 0.30 -4.93 -0.20
CA LEU A 135 -0.52 -5.27 -1.36
C LEU A 135 -2.01 -5.34 -1.04
N LEU A 136 -2.39 -5.84 0.14
CA LEU A 136 -3.77 -5.82 0.61
C LEU A 136 -4.30 -4.38 0.71
N ASP A 137 -3.55 -3.48 1.34
CA ASP A 137 -3.91 -2.07 1.45
C ASP A 137 -4.06 -1.39 0.08
N MET A 138 -3.11 -1.61 -0.82
CA MET A 138 -3.17 -1.08 -2.18
C MET A 138 -4.37 -1.64 -2.95
N LEU A 139 -4.65 -2.94 -2.82
CA LEU A 139 -5.75 -3.60 -3.52
C LEU A 139 -7.12 -3.14 -3.04
N ILE A 140 -7.33 -2.96 -1.73
CA ILE A 140 -8.60 -2.43 -1.20
C ILE A 140 -8.82 -0.99 -1.69
N THR A 141 -7.76 -0.17 -1.70
CA THR A 141 -7.82 1.18 -2.27
C THR A 141 -8.24 1.16 -3.75
N GLU A 142 -7.63 0.28 -4.54
CA GLU A 142 -7.93 0.15 -5.97
C GLU A 142 -9.34 -0.37 -6.23
N ILE A 143 -9.86 -1.28 -5.39
CA ILE A 143 -11.25 -1.76 -5.44
C ILE A 143 -12.23 -0.59 -5.27
N THR A 144 -12.01 0.25 -4.26
CA THR A 144 -12.85 1.43 -4.02
C THR A 144 -12.73 2.44 -5.15
N ALA A 145 -11.52 2.68 -5.67
CA ALA A 145 -11.29 3.55 -6.83
C ALA A 145 -11.92 3.01 -8.12
N ALA A 146 -11.92 1.69 -8.33
CA ALA A 146 -12.56 1.03 -9.46
C ALA A 146 -14.08 1.17 -9.40
N ALA A 147 -14.70 0.95 -8.23
CA ALA A 147 -16.13 1.18 -8.03
C ALA A 147 -16.53 2.62 -8.35
N LYS A 148 -15.73 3.59 -7.88
CA LYS A 148 -15.94 5.02 -8.19
C LYS A 148 -15.87 5.31 -9.69
N ARG A 149 -14.79 4.89 -10.36
CA ARG A 149 -14.63 5.06 -11.82
C ARG A 149 -15.76 4.41 -12.60
N LEU A 150 -16.22 3.24 -12.16
CA LEU A 150 -17.32 2.53 -12.80
C LEU A 150 -18.62 3.32 -12.72
N GLY A 151 -18.97 3.86 -11.54
CA GLY A 151 -20.21 4.63 -11.42
C GLY A 151 -20.11 5.99 -12.10
N GLU A 152 -18.93 6.61 -12.16
CA GLU A 152 -18.70 7.83 -12.95
C GLU A 152 -18.97 7.56 -14.44
N ARG A 153 -18.44 6.46 -14.98
CA ARG A 153 -18.72 6.05 -16.36
C ARG A 153 -20.19 5.75 -16.61
N LYS A 154 -20.85 5.01 -15.71
CA LYS A 154 -22.29 4.72 -15.82
C LYS A 154 -23.11 6.00 -15.77
N ARG A 155 -22.75 6.94 -14.89
CA ARG A 155 -23.40 8.24 -14.78
C ARG A 155 -23.26 9.02 -16.09
N ILE A 156 -22.05 9.14 -16.62
CA ILE A 156 -21.80 9.83 -17.91
C ILE A 156 -22.63 9.21 -19.03
N ARG A 157 -22.69 7.88 -19.14
CA ARG A 157 -23.51 7.19 -20.14
C ARG A 157 -25.01 7.49 -20.00
N SER A 158 -25.50 7.58 -18.76
CA SER A 158 -26.91 7.87 -18.47
C SER A 158 -27.31 9.34 -18.65
N LEU A 159 -26.36 10.27 -18.84
CA LEU A 159 -26.68 11.70 -18.98
C LEU A 159 -27.54 11.97 -20.22
N GLY A 160 -27.23 11.33 -21.36
CA GLY A 160 -28.02 11.52 -22.57
C GLY A 160 -29.46 11.01 -22.45
N ASP A 161 -29.68 9.92 -21.70
CA ASP A 161 -31.01 9.40 -21.43
C ASP A 161 -31.77 10.28 -20.43
N LEU A 162 -31.06 10.86 -19.45
CA LEU A 162 -31.60 11.85 -18.53
C LEU A 162 -32.01 13.14 -19.25
N ASP A 163 -31.19 13.66 -20.16
CA ASP A 163 -31.50 14.86 -20.93
C ASP A 163 -32.75 14.65 -21.80
N LYS A 164 -32.84 13.51 -22.50
CA LYS A 164 -34.03 13.16 -23.29
C LYS A 164 -35.29 13.06 -22.43
N ALA A 165 -35.21 12.41 -21.27
CA ALA A 165 -36.35 12.29 -20.38
C ALA A 165 -36.74 13.63 -19.74
N ALA A 166 -35.76 14.48 -19.41
CA ALA A 166 -35.99 15.80 -18.85
C ALA A 166 -36.64 16.75 -19.85
N LEU A 167 -36.18 16.75 -21.11
CA LEU A 167 -36.81 17.52 -22.19
C LEU A 167 -38.28 17.11 -22.38
N LYS A 168 -38.59 15.81 -22.39
CA LYS A 168 -39.98 15.36 -22.50
C LYS A 168 -40.87 15.77 -21.33
N LEU A 169 -40.33 15.84 -20.11
CA LEU A 169 -41.06 16.37 -18.96
C LEU A 169 -41.15 17.91 -18.97
N SER A 170 -40.18 18.60 -19.56
CA SER A 170 -40.25 20.03 -19.82
C SER A 170 -41.37 20.34 -20.81
N ASP A 171 -41.41 19.63 -21.94
CA ASP A 171 -42.49 19.78 -22.95
C ASP A 171 -43.87 19.51 -22.32
N PHE A 172 -43.97 18.50 -21.45
CA PHE A 172 -45.17 18.25 -20.66
C PHE A 172 -45.51 19.41 -19.72
N GLY A 173 -44.51 19.97 -19.03
CA GLY A 173 -44.68 21.12 -18.15
C GLY A 173 -45.14 22.37 -18.90
N ASP A 174 -44.58 22.65 -20.06
CA ASP A 174 -44.96 23.77 -20.93
C ASP A 174 -46.41 23.63 -21.40
N LEU A 175 -46.81 22.43 -21.85
CA LEU A 175 -48.19 22.15 -22.25
C LEU A 175 -49.17 22.27 -21.08
N PHE A 176 -48.76 21.83 -19.88
CA PHE A 176 -49.56 21.96 -18.68
C PHE A 176 -49.78 23.43 -18.30
N LEU A 177 -48.73 24.25 -18.37
CA LEU A 177 -48.80 25.69 -18.05
C LEU A 177 -49.57 26.48 -19.11
N GLN A 178 -49.47 26.12 -20.39
CA GLN A 178 -50.15 26.83 -21.49
C GLN A 178 -51.66 26.61 -21.53
N HIS A 179 -52.14 25.44 -21.07
CA HIS A 179 -53.55 25.05 -21.17
C HIS A 179 -54.24 24.92 -19.80
N ASP A 180 -53.68 25.50 -18.74
CA ASP A 180 -54.16 25.33 -17.35
C ASP A 180 -55.63 25.71 -17.11
N GLY A 181 -56.21 26.56 -17.96
CA GLY A 181 -57.61 26.97 -17.96
C GLY A 181 -58.58 26.07 -18.73
N GLU A 182 -58.12 25.00 -19.39
CA GLU A 182 -58.99 24.11 -20.17
C GLU A 182 -59.72 23.06 -19.31
N GLN A 183 -61.02 22.84 -19.58
CA GLN A 183 -61.87 21.90 -18.82
C GLN A 183 -61.40 20.43 -18.88
N ASN A 184 -60.62 20.04 -19.91
CA ASN A 184 -60.11 18.68 -20.06
C ASN A 184 -58.63 18.66 -20.45
N LEU A 185 -57.83 19.32 -19.61
CA LEU A 185 -56.36 19.40 -19.71
C LEU A 185 -55.65 18.06 -19.98
N PRO A 186 -56.00 16.92 -19.32
CA PRO A 186 -55.34 15.64 -19.60
C PRO A 186 -55.50 15.18 -21.05
N SER A 187 -56.66 15.41 -21.66
CA SER A 187 -56.93 14.99 -23.04
C SER A 187 -56.18 15.84 -24.06
N VAL A 188 -55.98 17.13 -23.77
CA VAL A 188 -55.19 18.05 -24.61
C VAL A 188 -53.71 17.65 -24.56
N ILE A 189 -53.19 17.40 -23.35
CA ILE A 189 -51.80 16.98 -23.16
C ILE A 189 -51.54 15.61 -23.81
N TYR A 190 -52.42 14.63 -23.62
CA TYR A 190 -52.21 13.28 -24.16
C TYR A 190 -52.33 13.18 -25.69
N LYS A 191 -52.97 14.16 -26.34
CA LYS A 191 -52.93 14.29 -27.81
C LYS A 191 -51.55 14.73 -28.31
N ALA A 192 -50.83 15.55 -27.55
CA ALA A 192 -49.51 16.05 -27.91
C ALA A 192 -48.37 15.10 -27.47
N ILE A 193 -48.47 14.52 -26.27
CA ILE A 193 -47.48 13.59 -25.71
C ILE A 193 -48.21 12.39 -25.08
N SER A 194 -47.96 11.17 -25.56
CA SER A 194 -48.66 10.00 -25.04
C SER A 194 -48.38 9.76 -23.55
N LYS A 195 -49.38 9.22 -22.83
CA LYS A 195 -49.27 8.86 -21.41
C LYS A 195 -48.09 7.91 -21.14
N ASP A 196 -47.88 6.93 -22.02
CA ASP A 196 -46.75 5.98 -21.90
C ASP A 196 -45.41 6.68 -22.04
N THR A 197 -45.31 7.69 -22.90
CA THR A 197 -44.10 8.48 -23.10
C THR A 197 -43.74 9.27 -21.84
N ILE A 198 -44.73 9.87 -21.19
CA ILE A 198 -44.56 10.59 -19.92
C ILE A 198 -44.18 9.60 -18.81
N SER A 199 -44.89 8.47 -18.71
CA SER A 199 -44.60 7.43 -17.71
C SER A 199 -43.17 6.90 -17.85
N ASN A 200 -42.74 6.59 -19.07
CA ASN A 200 -41.37 6.14 -19.36
C ASN A 200 -40.33 7.22 -19.02
N ALA A 201 -40.58 8.50 -19.35
CA ALA A 201 -39.68 9.59 -18.99
C ALA A 201 -39.56 9.74 -17.46
N VAL A 202 -40.67 9.63 -16.72
CA VAL A 202 -40.66 9.62 -15.25
C VAL A 202 -39.90 8.42 -14.70
N GLU A 203 -40.08 7.22 -15.26
CA GLU A 203 -39.34 6.02 -14.83
C GLU A 203 -37.83 6.15 -15.10
N ILE A 204 -37.42 6.61 -16.28
CA ILE A 204 -36.02 6.86 -16.63
C ILE A 204 -35.40 7.86 -15.65
N ILE A 205 -36.08 8.97 -15.37
CA ILE A 205 -35.61 9.95 -14.38
C ILE A 205 -35.54 9.33 -12.99
N ARG A 206 -36.54 8.56 -12.55
CA ARG A 206 -36.50 7.89 -11.23
C ARG A 206 -35.38 6.85 -11.13
N GLN A 207 -35.02 6.19 -12.22
CA GLN A 207 -33.92 5.23 -12.26
C GLN A 207 -32.56 5.93 -12.25
N ILE A 208 -32.41 7.04 -12.97
CA ILE A 208 -31.12 7.73 -13.14
C ILE A 208 -30.88 8.78 -12.05
N ALA A 209 -31.91 9.49 -11.61
CA ALA A 209 -31.82 10.53 -10.59
C ALA A 209 -31.75 9.91 -9.19
N LYS A 210 -30.55 9.51 -8.78
CA LYS A 210 -30.27 9.11 -7.39
C LYS A 210 -30.18 10.36 -6.50
N PRO A 211 -30.96 10.50 -5.41
CA PRO A 211 -30.82 11.59 -4.45
C PRO A 211 -29.44 11.56 -3.77
N HIS A 212 -28.55 12.43 -4.22
CA HIS A 212 -27.32 12.99 -3.65
C HIS A 212 -26.41 12.27 -2.62
N HIS A 213 -26.58 11.01 -2.22
CA HIS A 213 -25.73 10.43 -1.15
C HIS A 213 -25.00 9.10 -1.43
N ASP A 214 -25.39 8.31 -2.44
CA ASP A 214 -24.90 6.92 -2.55
C ASP A 214 -24.30 6.62 -3.94
N LYS A 215 -23.25 7.35 -4.33
CA LYS A 215 -22.89 7.45 -5.75
C LYS A 215 -22.24 6.20 -6.39
N TYR A 216 -21.80 5.20 -5.62
CA TYR A 216 -20.97 4.12 -6.17
C TYR A 216 -21.17 2.73 -5.52
N TYR A 217 -22.25 2.51 -4.78
CA TYR A 217 -22.40 1.31 -3.94
C TYR A 217 -22.82 0.05 -4.69
N ASP A 218 -23.70 0.18 -5.68
CA ASP A 218 -24.01 -0.95 -6.57
C ASP A 218 -22.74 -1.39 -7.31
N GLU A 219 -21.93 -0.42 -7.74
CA GLU A 219 -20.64 -0.64 -8.38
C GLU A 219 -19.60 -1.25 -7.44
N LEU A 220 -19.72 -1.00 -6.14
CA LEU A 220 -18.88 -1.59 -5.12
C LEU A 220 -19.27 -3.05 -4.86
N LEU A 221 -20.58 -3.38 -4.85
CA LEU A 221 -21.06 -4.76 -4.81
C LEU A 221 -20.56 -5.58 -6.02
N GLU A 222 -20.41 -4.97 -7.19
CA GLU A 222 -19.79 -5.62 -8.35
C GLU A 222 -18.33 -6.03 -8.10
N GLN A 223 -17.62 -5.37 -7.18
CA GLN A 223 -16.24 -5.72 -6.79
C GLN A 223 -16.15 -6.88 -5.79
N TYR A 224 -17.29 -7.38 -5.29
CA TYR A 224 -17.30 -8.51 -4.35
C TYR A 224 -16.53 -9.73 -4.86
N LYS A 225 -16.61 -10.02 -6.16
CA LYS A 225 -15.87 -11.13 -6.79
C LYS A 225 -14.35 -10.96 -6.66
N THR A 226 -13.86 -9.72 -6.73
CA THR A 226 -12.45 -9.37 -6.58
C THR A 226 -11.98 -9.67 -5.16
N VAL A 227 -12.78 -9.33 -4.14
CA VAL A 227 -12.50 -9.64 -2.73
C VAL A 227 -12.54 -11.14 -2.46
N ARG A 228 -13.57 -11.84 -2.96
CA ARG A 228 -13.74 -13.28 -2.72
C ARG A 228 -12.60 -14.15 -3.23
N ARG A 229 -11.86 -13.69 -4.23
CA ARG A 229 -10.68 -14.41 -4.74
C ARG A 229 -9.56 -14.53 -3.72
N PHE A 230 -9.32 -13.50 -2.90
CA PHE A 230 -8.23 -13.50 -1.93
C PHE A 230 -8.68 -13.75 -0.49
N LEU A 231 -9.95 -13.45 -0.17
CA LEU A 231 -10.46 -13.48 1.20
C LEU A 231 -10.19 -14.81 1.93
N PRO A 232 -10.46 -16.00 1.35
CA PRO A 232 -10.21 -17.26 2.06
C PRO A 232 -8.73 -17.45 2.42
N THR A 233 -7.82 -17.06 1.52
CA THR A 233 -6.37 -17.18 1.77
C THR A 233 -5.93 -16.17 2.83
N LEU A 234 -6.46 -14.95 2.80
CA LEU A 234 -6.17 -13.92 3.82
C LEU A 234 -6.55 -14.42 5.22
N LEU A 235 -7.78 -14.91 5.37
CA LEU A 235 -8.34 -15.35 6.66
C LEU A 235 -7.61 -16.58 7.22
N SER A 236 -7.12 -17.49 6.36
CA SER A 236 -6.35 -18.66 6.81
C SER A 236 -4.90 -18.33 7.17
N THR A 237 -4.33 -17.32 6.54
CA THR A 237 -2.88 -17.08 6.57
C THR A 237 -2.48 -15.99 7.57
N VAL A 238 -3.27 -14.91 7.68
CA VAL A 238 -2.95 -13.76 8.53
C VAL A 238 -3.80 -13.78 9.79
N LYS A 239 -3.13 -13.64 10.94
CA LYS A 239 -3.79 -13.47 12.25
C LYS A 239 -3.62 -12.03 12.70
N PHE A 240 -4.75 -11.32 12.80
CA PHE A 240 -4.78 -9.96 13.32
C PHE A 240 -4.89 -9.98 14.84
N GLN A 241 -4.24 -9.02 15.47
CA GLN A 241 -4.47 -8.60 16.85
C GLN A 241 -5.02 -7.18 16.85
N THR A 242 -5.68 -6.79 17.94
CA THR A 242 -6.31 -5.47 18.00
C THR A 242 -6.10 -4.73 19.29
N THR A 243 -6.28 -3.42 19.18
CA THR A 243 -6.59 -2.55 20.30
C THR A 243 -8.08 -2.68 20.66
N LYS A 244 -8.51 -1.95 21.68
CA LYS A 244 -9.94 -1.83 22.05
C LYS A 244 -10.79 -1.29 20.89
N GLU A 245 -10.29 -0.31 20.15
CA GLU A 245 -11.01 0.32 19.02
C GLU A 245 -11.15 -0.62 17.82
N GLY A 246 -10.21 -1.56 17.63
CA GLY A 246 -10.26 -2.55 16.54
C GLY A 246 -11.17 -3.76 16.79
N GLN A 247 -11.66 -3.96 18.02
CA GLN A 247 -12.47 -5.14 18.42
C GLN A 247 -13.71 -5.38 17.53
N PRO A 248 -14.51 -4.35 17.17
CA PRO A 248 -15.64 -4.54 16.25
C PRO A 248 -15.24 -5.15 14.91
N VAL A 249 -14.08 -4.73 14.37
CA VAL A 249 -13.57 -5.23 13.09
C VAL A 249 -13.03 -6.64 13.24
N GLN A 250 -12.31 -6.93 14.32
CA GLN A 250 -11.87 -8.30 14.61
C GLN A 250 -13.04 -9.26 14.65
N ALA A 251 -14.11 -8.93 15.37
CA ALA A 251 -15.30 -9.77 15.46
C ALA A 251 -15.91 -10.04 14.09
N ALA A 252 -15.98 -9.03 13.21
CA ALA A 252 -16.48 -9.19 11.84
C ALA A 252 -15.57 -10.09 10.98
N ILE A 253 -14.25 -9.95 11.08
CA ILE A 253 -13.27 -10.76 10.34
C ILE A 253 -13.29 -12.22 10.83
N GLU A 254 -13.36 -12.45 12.14
CA GLU A 254 -13.49 -13.78 12.74
C GLU A 254 -14.82 -14.44 12.37
N PHE A 255 -15.91 -13.66 12.37
CA PHE A 255 -17.21 -14.13 11.90
C PHE A 255 -17.12 -14.57 10.42
N LEU A 256 -16.55 -13.75 9.53
CA LEU A 256 -16.33 -14.10 8.13
C LEU A 256 -15.48 -15.37 7.96
N ALA A 257 -14.43 -15.55 8.78
CA ALA A 257 -13.63 -16.76 8.79
C ALA A 257 -14.43 -17.99 9.23
N SER A 258 -15.28 -17.86 10.25
CA SER A 258 -16.10 -18.96 10.79
C SER A 258 -17.17 -19.49 9.81
N ILE A 259 -17.55 -18.65 8.83
CA ILE A 259 -18.54 -19.00 7.81
C ILE A 259 -17.91 -19.34 6.46
N GLU A 260 -16.59 -19.23 6.34
CA GLU A 260 -15.88 -19.54 5.11
C GLU A 260 -16.08 -21.01 4.71
N GLY A 261 -16.18 -21.28 3.40
CA GLY A 261 -16.45 -22.63 2.87
C GLY A 261 -17.91 -23.12 3.01
N LYS A 262 -18.78 -22.44 3.78
CA LYS A 262 -20.21 -22.80 3.87
C LYS A 262 -20.97 -22.34 2.62
N ARG A 263 -21.79 -23.22 2.03
CA ARG A 263 -22.57 -22.94 0.80
C ARG A 263 -23.69 -21.91 1.03
N LYS A 264 -24.38 -21.99 2.17
CA LYS A 264 -25.43 -21.05 2.62
C LYS A 264 -25.21 -20.69 4.09
N PRO A 265 -24.26 -19.78 4.38
CA PRO A 265 -23.99 -19.38 5.76
C PRO A 265 -25.13 -18.54 6.34
N SER A 266 -25.43 -18.73 7.62
CA SER A 266 -26.35 -17.87 8.37
C SER A 266 -25.63 -16.60 8.83
N PHE A 267 -26.32 -15.46 8.71
CA PHE A 267 -25.85 -14.14 9.15
C PHE A 267 -26.55 -13.64 10.43
N GLN A 268 -27.33 -14.50 11.10
CA GLN A 268 -28.09 -14.11 12.30
C GLN A 268 -27.20 -13.56 13.43
N ASN A 269 -25.98 -14.10 13.58
CA ASN A 269 -25.02 -13.71 14.61
C ASN A 269 -23.90 -12.80 14.06
N ALA A 270 -24.10 -12.17 12.91
CA ALA A 270 -23.08 -11.29 12.33
C ALA A 270 -22.94 -10.01 13.19
N PRO A 271 -21.73 -9.64 13.64
CA PRO A 271 -21.49 -8.40 14.36
C PRO A 271 -21.89 -7.17 13.52
N LEU A 272 -22.66 -6.25 14.09
CA LEU A 272 -23.21 -5.09 13.35
C LEU A 272 -22.51 -3.77 13.65
N ASP A 273 -21.60 -3.75 14.62
CA ASP A 273 -20.96 -2.53 15.13
C ASP A 273 -20.09 -1.81 14.09
N ILE A 274 -19.61 -2.54 13.07
CA ILE A 274 -18.87 -1.97 11.94
C ILE A 274 -19.78 -1.21 10.94
N ILE A 275 -21.10 -1.40 11.00
CA ILE A 275 -22.03 -0.87 10.01
C ILE A 275 -22.39 0.58 10.35
N ASN A 276 -21.63 1.52 9.79
CA ASN A 276 -21.96 2.95 9.88
C ASN A 276 -23.15 3.34 8.96
N THR A 277 -23.56 4.61 9.02
CA THR A 277 -24.69 5.13 8.23
C THR A 277 -24.50 5.02 6.72
N GLY A 278 -23.25 5.06 6.22
CA GLY A 278 -22.94 4.88 4.81
C GLY A 278 -23.06 3.42 4.33
N TRP A 279 -22.76 2.46 5.19
CA TRP A 279 -22.84 1.03 4.88
C TRP A 279 -24.22 0.41 5.10
N ARG A 280 -25.08 1.04 5.92
CA ARG A 280 -26.34 0.43 6.38
C ARG A 280 -27.24 -0.06 5.25
N ASN A 281 -27.44 0.72 4.20
CA ASN A 281 -28.32 0.37 3.08
C ASN A 281 -27.71 -0.69 2.13
N ILE A 282 -26.39 -0.90 2.21
CA ILE A 282 -25.65 -1.86 1.41
C ILE A 282 -25.63 -3.22 2.12
N VAL A 283 -25.38 -3.17 3.43
CA VAL A 283 -25.23 -4.36 4.25
C VAL A 283 -26.59 -4.91 4.67
N ILE A 284 -27.59 -4.07 4.92
CA ILE A 284 -28.91 -4.49 5.39
C ILE A 284 -29.95 -4.15 4.33
N ASN A 285 -30.61 -5.17 3.80
CA ASN A 285 -31.67 -4.97 2.84
C ASN A 285 -32.84 -4.20 3.50
N PRO A 286 -33.27 -3.04 2.95
CA PRO A 286 -34.29 -2.22 3.59
C PRO A 286 -35.67 -2.90 3.63
N LYS A 287 -35.96 -3.82 2.71
CA LYS A 287 -37.24 -4.54 2.63
C LYS A 287 -37.26 -5.79 3.51
N THR A 288 -36.26 -6.66 3.38
CA THR A 288 -36.23 -7.95 4.09
C THR A 288 -35.58 -7.87 5.47
N ARG A 289 -34.87 -6.77 5.77
CA ARG A 289 -34.01 -6.61 6.97
C ARG A 289 -32.89 -7.64 7.08
N GLU A 290 -32.67 -8.44 6.05
CA GLU A 290 -31.59 -9.44 6.01
C GLU A 290 -30.25 -8.80 5.67
N ILE A 291 -29.17 -9.44 6.13
CA ILE A 291 -27.81 -9.01 5.85
C ILE A 291 -27.38 -9.53 4.49
N ASP A 292 -27.00 -8.62 3.60
CA ASP A 292 -26.37 -8.94 2.33
C ASP A 292 -24.91 -9.33 2.53
N ARG A 293 -24.57 -10.57 2.15
CA ARG A 293 -23.22 -11.12 2.32
C ARG A 293 -22.16 -10.30 1.55
N PRO A 294 -22.34 -9.98 0.26
CA PRO A 294 -21.45 -9.08 -0.46
C PRO A 294 -21.24 -7.74 0.24
N GLY A 295 -22.32 -7.06 0.62
CA GLY A 295 -22.26 -5.79 1.36
C GLY A 295 -21.48 -5.90 2.67
N TYR A 296 -21.81 -6.90 3.50
CA TYR A 296 -21.12 -7.12 4.78
C TYR A 296 -19.63 -7.41 4.59
N THR A 297 -19.27 -8.23 3.59
CA THR A 297 -17.88 -8.58 3.32
C THR A 297 -17.06 -7.36 2.90
N LEU A 298 -17.63 -6.51 2.04
CA LEU A 298 -16.97 -5.29 1.58
C LEU A 298 -16.84 -4.25 2.70
N CYS A 299 -17.88 -4.11 3.53
CA CYS A 299 -17.84 -3.29 4.74
C CYS A 299 -16.70 -3.73 5.67
N ALA A 300 -16.57 -5.04 5.93
CA ALA A 300 -15.49 -5.57 6.74
C ALA A 300 -14.10 -5.31 6.15
N MET A 301 -13.93 -5.34 4.82
CA MET A 301 -12.64 -5.03 4.19
C MET A 301 -12.28 -3.53 4.26
N ASP A 302 -13.25 -2.64 4.05
CA ASP A 302 -13.07 -1.19 4.18
C ASP A 302 -12.66 -0.81 5.61
N HIS A 303 -13.34 -1.39 6.60
CA HIS A 303 -13.01 -1.19 8.00
C HIS A 303 -11.70 -1.86 8.41
N LEU A 304 -11.37 -3.04 7.89
CA LEU A 304 -10.06 -3.69 8.07
C LEU A 304 -8.94 -2.78 7.60
N GLN A 305 -9.04 -2.23 6.39
CA GLN A 305 -8.04 -1.32 5.84
C GLN A 305 -7.85 -0.09 6.73
N THR A 306 -8.95 0.57 7.09
CA THR A 306 -8.91 1.76 7.93
C THR A 306 -8.23 1.48 9.28
N ASN A 307 -8.57 0.36 9.91
CA ASN A 307 -8.00 -0.02 11.21
C ASN A 307 -6.56 -0.51 11.10
N MET A 308 -6.16 -1.09 9.96
CA MET A 308 -4.76 -1.41 9.69
C MET A 308 -3.90 -0.15 9.57
N ARG A 309 -4.42 0.90 8.93
CA ARG A 309 -3.75 2.20 8.78
C ARG A 309 -3.62 2.94 10.10
N SER A 310 -4.64 2.88 10.96
CA SER A 310 -4.60 3.47 12.32
C SER A 310 -3.84 2.61 13.34
N ARG A 311 -3.41 1.40 12.97
CA ARG A 311 -2.76 0.41 13.87
C ARG A 311 -3.68 -0.14 14.96
N ASP A 312 -5.00 -0.04 14.78
CA ASP A 312 -5.99 -0.67 15.66
C ASP A 312 -6.22 -2.14 15.32
N MET A 313 -5.98 -2.52 14.05
CA MET A 313 -5.76 -3.89 13.61
C MET A 313 -4.29 -4.02 13.21
N HIS A 314 -3.55 -4.96 13.80
CA HIS A 314 -2.13 -5.13 13.54
C HIS A 314 -1.74 -6.61 13.50
N VAL A 315 -0.55 -6.90 12.97
CA VAL A 315 -0.01 -8.26 12.87
C VAL A 315 1.31 -8.32 13.61
N VAL A 316 1.40 -9.15 14.65
CA VAL A 316 2.54 -9.19 15.58
C VAL A 316 3.89 -9.39 14.89
N LEU A 317 3.92 -10.29 13.90
CA LEU A 317 5.16 -10.66 13.20
C LEU A 317 5.57 -9.64 12.13
N SER A 318 4.71 -8.70 11.78
CA SER A 318 4.98 -7.69 10.77
C SER A 318 5.95 -6.64 11.31
N GLU A 319 6.79 -6.03 10.47
CA GLU A 319 7.59 -4.86 10.89
C GLU A 319 6.87 -3.55 10.60
N ARG A 320 6.14 -3.49 9.47
CA ARG A 320 5.38 -2.31 9.01
C ARG A 320 3.97 -2.20 9.57
N TRP A 321 3.30 -3.31 9.84
CA TRP A 321 1.90 -3.40 10.27
C TRP A 321 1.75 -3.98 11.68
N CYS A 322 2.81 -3.94 12.50
CA CYS A 322 2.73 -4.26 13.92
C CYS A 322 2.11 -3.11 14.74
N ASP A 323 1.83 -3.40 16.02
CA ASP A 323 1.57 -2.36 17.00
C ASP A 323 2.86 -1.58 17.32
N PRO A 324 2.97 -0.29 16.97
CA PRO A 324 4.15 0.51 17.31
C PRO A 324 4.34 0.64 18.83
N ARG A 325 3.27 0.55 19.63
CA ARG A 325 3.32 0.65 21.10
C ARG A 325 4.05 -0.54 21.72
N ALA A 326 4.10 -1.69 21.04
CA ALA A 326 4.86 -2.85 21.46
C ALA A 326 6.39 -2.65 21.35
N LYS A 327 6.84 -1.65 20.58
CA LYS A 327 8.27 -1.31 20.41
C LYS A 327 8.78 -0.27 21.43
N LEU A 328 7.89 0.27 22.27
CA LEU A 328 8.26 1.22 23.31
C LEU A 328 8.97 0.51 24.46
N LEU A 329 9.94 1.19 25.08
CA LEU A 329 10.50 0.76 26.36
C LEU A 329 9.40 0.77 27.41
N ARG A 330 9.38 -0.26 28.27
CA ARG A 330 8.40 -0.42 29.34
C ARG A 330 9.11 -0.78 30.64
N ASP A 331 8.47 -0.43 31.74
CA ASP A 331 8.86 -0.81 33.09
C ASP A 331 10.36 -0.52 33.34
N ALA A 332 11.10 -1.50 33.85
CA ALA A 332 12.52 -1.37 34.19
C ALA A 332 13.39 -0.87 33.02
N ALA A 333 13.08 -1.25 31.77
CA ALA A 333 13.85 -0.80 30.62
C ALA A 333 13.61 0.69 30.30
N TRP A 334 12.42 1.21 30.59
CA TRP A 334 12.17 2.64 30.51
C TRP A 334 12.89 3.37 31.66
N ASP A 335 12.79 2.87 32.88
CA ASP A 335 13.42 3.49 34.05
C ASP A 335 14.95 3.61 33.89
N GLU A 336 15.60 2.59 33.33
CA GLU A 336 17.05 2.59 33.05
C GLU A 336 17.45 3.65 32.00
N HIS A 337 16.61 3.84 30.98
CA HIS A 337 16.93 4.70 29.84
C HIS A 337 16.25 6.08 29.87
N LYS A 338 15.38 6.36 30.84
CA LYS A 338 14.61 7.61 30.93
C LYS A 338 15.51 8.85 30.88
N ILE A 339 16.50 8.92 31.78
CA ILE A 339 17.41 10.07 31.90
C ILE A 339 18.22 10.30 30.61
N PRO A 340 18.94 9.31 30.05
CA PRO A 340 19.72 9.54 28.83
C PRO A 340 18.83 9.88 27.63
N VAL A 341 17.64 9.26 27.49
CA VAL A 341 16.72 9.54 26.38
C VAL A 341 16.17 10.97 26.47
N CYS A 342 15.63 11.38 27.64
CA CYS A 342 15.13 12.74 27.84
C CYS A 342 16.22 13.78 27.58
N ARG A 343 17.45 13.56 28.08
CA ARG A 343 18.59 14.45 27.82
C ARG A 343 18.94 14.55 26.33
N SER A 344 19.00 13.43 25.61
CA SER A 344 19.33 13.42 24.18
C SER A 344 18.26 14.09 23.32
N LEU A 345 16.99 14.02 23.73
CA LEU A 345 15.86 14.66 23.05
C LEU A 345 15.57 16.08 23.55
N ASN A 346 16.32 16.56 24.55
CA ASN A 346 16.09 17.84 25.23
C ASN A 346 14.65 17.97 25.78
N LEU A 347 14.17 16.91 26.43
CA LEU A 347 12.86 16.81 27.09
C LEU A 347 13.02 16.79 28.62
N SER A 348 11.99 17.23 29.35
CA SER A 348 11.96 17.06 30.81
C SER A 348 11.88 15.58 31.21
N ILE A 349 12.40 15.27 32.39
CA ILE A 349 12.26 13.95 33.03
C ILE A 349 10.92 13.89 33.78
N ASP A 350 10.33 15.04 34.12
CA ASP A 350 9.01 15.13 34.74
C ASP A 350 7.92 15.06 33.65
N PHE A 351 7.01 14.10 33.79
CA PHE A 351 5.91 13.94 32.86
C PHE A 351 4.95 15.13 32.91
N ASP A 352 4.62 15.63 34.09
CA ASP A 352 3.61 16.68 34.26
C ASP A 352 4.11 18.02 33.71
N GLU A 353 5.42 18.29 33.82
CA GLU A 353 6.05 19.48 33.23
C GLU A 353 6.00 19.43 31.70
N GLU A 354 6.49 18.35 31.08
CA GLU A 354 6.53 18.20 29.62
C GLU A 354 5.11 18.13 29.04
N PHE A 355 4.21 17.37 29.68
CA PHE A 355 2.82 17.26 29.28
C PHE A 355 2.10 18.61 29.39
N GLY A 356 2.33 19.36 30.48
CA GLY A 356 1.78 20.70 30.67
C GLY A 356 2.26 21.68 29.61
N TYR A 357 3.55 21.67 29.30
CA TYR A 357 4.16 22.48 28.23
C TYR A 357 3.57 22.15 26.84
N LEU A 358 3.48 20.86 26.48
CA LEU A 358 2.91 20.46 25.19
C LEU A 358 1.40 20.76 25.11
N SER A 359 0.69 20.60 26.22
CA SER A 359 -0.74 20.93 26.31
C SER A 359 -0.98 22.43 26.16
N SER A 360 -0.14 23.29 26.76
CA SER A 360 -0.26 24.74 26.61
C SER A 360 0.04 25.17 25.17
N ILE A 361 1.06 24.61 24.52
CA ILE A 361 1.32 24.86 23.09
C ILE A 361 0.10 24.51 22.25
N LEU A 362 -0.49 23.34 22.48
CA LEU A 362 -1.65 22.90 21.70
C LEU A 362 -2.85 23.83 21.91
N GLU A 363 -3.14 24.19 23.16
CA GLU A 363 -4.22 25.11 23.50
C GLU A 363 -3.99 26.49 22.89
N ASP A 364 -2.79 27.06 23.05
CA ASP A 364 -2.40 28.33 22.45
C ASP A 364 -2.57 28.30 20.93
N LYS A 365 -2.21 27.19 20.27
CA LYS A 365 -2.44 27.03 18.82
C LYS A 365 -3.92 26.98 18.48
N TYR A 366 -4.75 26.27 19.23
CA TYR A 366 -6.20 26.28 19.02
C TYR A 366 -6.80 27.67 19.21
N GLN A 367 -6.42 28.38 20.28
CA GLN A 367 -6.88 29.73 20.52
C GLN A 367 -6.44 30.69 19.41
N ASN A 368 -5.18 30.61 18.98
CA ASN A 368 -4.68 31.39 17.84
C ASN A 368 -5.46 31.10 16.54
N VAL A 369 -5.79 29.83 16.27
CA VAL A 369 -6.60 29.47 15.10
C VAL A 369 -8.00 30.04 15.22
N LEU A 370 -8.67 29.87 16.36
CA LEU A 370 -10.03 30.40 16.59
C LEU A 370 -10.08 31.92 16.49
N GLN A 371 -9.07 32.63 17.01
CA GLN A 371 -8.99 34.08 16.95
C GLN A 371 -8.79 34.59 15.52
N ARG A 372 -8.02 33.86 14.69
CA ARG A 372 -7.66 34.23 13.31
C ARG A 372 -8.65 33.73 12.25
N LEU A 373 -9.49 32.76 12.61
CA LEU A 373 -10.42 32.13 11.66
C LEU A 373 -11.42 33.13 11.06
N PRO A 374 -12.01 34.08 11.82
CA PRO A 374 -12.95 35.06 11.26
C PRO A 374 -12.31 36.02 10.25
N GLN A 375 -10.99 36.21 10.30
CA GLN A 375 -10.23 37.08 9.39
C GLN A 375 -9.53 36.30 8.28
N ASN A 376 -9.78 34.99 8.17
CA ASN A 376 -9.15 34.15 7.17
C ASN A 376 -10.03 34.02 5.92
N ASP A 377 -9.77 34.85 4.92
CA ASP A 377 -10.49 34.86 3.63
C ASP A 377 -10.36 33.55 2.85
N ALA A 378 -9.40 32.68 3.21
CA ALA A 378 -9.22 31.39 2.57
C ALA A 378 -10.12 30.29 3.15
N ILE A 379 -10.83 30.54 4.25
CA ILE A 379 -11.64 29.55 4.95
C ILE A 379 -13.06 30.05 5.14
N GLU A 380 -14.02 29.31 4.59
CA GLU A 380 -15.44 29.57 4.76
C GLU A 380 -16.10 28.37 5.47
N ILE A 381 -16.81 28.62 6.58
CA ILE A 381 -17.65 27.59 7.21
C ILE A 381 -19.02 27.63 6.54
N VAL A 382 -19.27 26.65 5.67
CA VAL A 382 -20.54 26.50 4.95
C VAL A 382 -21.38 25.39 5.56
N LYS A 383 -22.70 25.59 5.63
CA LYS A 383 -23.63 24.51 5.96
C LYS A 383 -23.75 23.56 4.78
N ASN A 384 -23.59 22.26 5.03
CA ASN A 384 -23.88 21.24 4.02
C ASN A 384 -25.40 21.05 3.85
N SER A 385 -25.81 20.23 2.89
CA SER A 385 -27.23 19.93 2.62
C SER A 385 -28.00 19.28 3.77
N LYS A 386 -27.31 18.91 4.86
CA LYS A 386 -27.89 18.37 6.10
C LYS A 386 -27.80 19.35 7.29
N GLY A 387 -27.47 20.62 7.04
CA GLY A 387 -27.35 21.65 8.07
C GLY A 387 -26.13 21.50 9.00
N LYS A 388 -25.16 20.63 8.67
CA LYS A 388 -23.91 20.50 9.43
C LYS A 388 -22.83 21.43 8.86
N ASP A 389 -22.00 21.96 9.74
CA ASP A 389 -20.86 22.79 9.35
C ASP A 389 -19.84 21.99 8.54
N ARG A 390 -19.33 22.60 7.49
CA ARG A 390 -18.27 22.08 6.62
C ARG A 390 -17.30 23.19 6.30
N ILE A 391 -16.02 22.88 6.38
CA ILE A 391 -14.94 23.79 5.96
C ILE A 391 -14.84 23.76 4.44
N LYS A 392 -14.96 24.93 3.81
CA LYS A 392 -14.66 25.18 2.40
C LYS A 392 -13.39 26.01 2.32
N LEU A 393 -12.35 25.41 1.74
CA LEU A 393 -11.08 26.09 1.51
C LEU A 393 -11.12 26.73 0.12
N SER A 394 -10.72 28.00 0.02
CA SER A 394 -10.49 28.64 -1.27
C SER A 394 -9.32 27.94 -2.00
N ARG A 395 -9.30 28.03 -3.33
CA ARG A 395 -8.17 27.50 -4.10
C ARG A 395 -6.98 28.41 -3.89
N LEU A 396 -5.78 27.82 -3.80
CA LEU A 396 -4.55 28.59 -3.87
C LEU A 396 -4.54 29.35 -5.18
N GLU A 397 -4.53 30.68 -5.11
CA GLU A 397 -4.35 31.51 -6.28
C GLU A 397 -2.94 31.28 -6.82
N LYS A 398 -2.84 31.19 -8.15
CA LYS A 398 -1.53 31.13 -8.79
C LYS A 398 -0.83 32.45 -8.52
N ILE A 399 0.34 32.40 -7.89
CA ILE A 399 1.21 33.57 -7.81
C ILE A 399 1.68 33.87 -9.23
N ASP A 400 1.32 35.04 -9.75
CA ASP A 400 1.77 35.48 -11.06
C ASP A 400 3.28 35.70 -11.04
N GLU A 401 3.99 35.09 -11.99
CA GLU A 401 5.43 35.28 -12.13
C GLU A 401 5.70 36.68 -12.70
N PRO A 402 6.49 37.53 -11.99
CA PRO A 402 6.88 38.84 -12.52
C PRO A 402 7.63 38.70 -13.85
N GLU A 403 7.47 39.68 -14.73
CA GLU A 403 8.13 39.63 -16.05
C GLU A 403 9.66 39.60 -15.92
N SER A 404 10.22 40.24 -14.90
CA SER A 404 11.64 40.16 -14.55
C SER A 404 12.10 38.73 -14.24
N LEU A 405 11.28 37.93 -13.56
CA LEU A 405 11.58 36.53 -13.26
C LEU A 405 11.56 35.66 -14.52
N LYS A 406 10.61 35.88 -15.42
CA LYS A 406 10.55 35.17 -16.70
C LYS A 406 11.77 35.46 -17.57
N ILE A 407 12.16 36.74 -17.65
CA ILE A 407 13.38 37.17 -18.36
C ILE A 407 14.62 36.51 -17.74
N LEU A 408 14.72 36.48 -16.41
CA LEU A 408 15.83 35.86 -15.70
C LEU A 408 15.90 34.35 -15.97
N LYS A 409 14.79 33.62 -15.85
CA LYS A 409 14.71 32.18 -16.19
C LYS A 409 15.19 31.94 -17.61
N SER A 410 14.70 32.71 -18.58
CA SER A 410 15.14 32.59 -19.98
C SER A 410 16.63 32.84 -20.19
N LYS A 411 17.23 33.79 -19.45
CA LYS A 411 18.68 34.02 -19.49
C LYS A 411 19.47 32.87 -18.87
N ILE A 412 19.01 32.35 -17.73
CA ILE A 412 19.63 31.18 -17.07
C ILE A 412 19.56 29.97 -17.99
N ASP A 413 18.40 29.66 -18.56
CA ASP A 413 18.20 28.52 -19.46
C ASP A 413 19.11 28.58 -20.70
N LYS A 414 19.43 29.80 -21.19
CA LYS A 414 20.38 30.01 -22.29
C LYS A 414 21.84 29.79 -21.91
N LEU A 415 22.18 29.92 -20.63
CA LEU A 415 23.53 29.72 -20.09
C LEU A 415 23.76 28.29 -19.62
N MET A 416 22.69 27.55 -19.31
CA MET A 416 22.78 26.15 -18.90
C MET A 416 23.22 25.28 -20.09
N PRO A 417 24.28 24.48 -19.94
CA PRO A 417 24.70 23.56 -20.98
C PRO A 417 23.63 22.48 -21.18
N ARG A 418 23.41 22.08 -22.43
CA ARG A 418 22.63 20.88 -22.74
C ARG A 418 23.54 19.68 -22.60
N ILE A 419 23.43 19.00 -21.47
CA ILE A 419 24.17 17.79 -21.14
C ILE A 419 23.18 16.64 -21.15
N ASP A 420 23.56 15.52 -21.76
CA ASP A 420 22.74 14.33 -21.70
C ASP A 420 22.73 13.78 -20.28
N PHE A 421 21.57 13.31 -19.80
CA PHE A 421 21.43 12.85 -18.43
C PHE A 421 22.50 11.82 -17.98
N PRO A 422 22.93 10.83 -18.82
CA PRO A 422 24.06 9.95 -18.51
C PRO A 422 25.37 10.68 -18.20
N GLU A 423 25.70 11.71 -18.97
CA GLU A 423 26.93 12.49 -18.80
C GLU A 423 26.89 13.29 -17.49
N LEU A 424 25.71 13.82 -17.13
CA LEU A 424 25.53 14.52 -15.86
C LEU A 424 25.81 13.60 -14.66
N LEU A 425 25.41 12.33 -14.75
CA LEU A 425 25.66 11.35 -13.68
C LEU A 425 27.15 10.98 -13.57
N LEU A 426 27.85 10.87 -14.69
CA LEU A 426 29.30 10.65 -14.71
C LEU A 426 30.06 11.86 -14.15
N GLU A 427 29.63 13.08 -14.48
CA GLU A 427 30.23 14.30 -13.93
C GLU A 427 29.98 14.40 -12.42
N ALA A 428 28.78 14.06 -11.95
CA ALA A 428 28.48 13.98 -10.52
C ALA A 428 29.36 12.94 -9.82
N ASN A 429 29.62 11.79 -10.45
CA ASN A 429 30.57 10.81 -9.92
C ASN A 429 31.98 11.40 -9.83
N ARG A 430 32.46 12.08 -10.87
CA ARG A 430 33.78 12.73 -10.86
C ARG A 430 33.94 13.78 -9.75
N MET A 431 32.85 14.40 -9.33
CA MET A 431 32.86 15.42 -8.26
C MET A 431 32.80 14.83 -6.85
N SER A 432 32.23 13.64 -6.69
CA SER A 432 31.88 13.11 -5.37
C SER A 432 32.45 11.72 -5.08
N ASP A 433 33.00 11.05 -6.08
CA ASP A 433 33.47 9.67 -6.04
C ASP A 433 32.43 8.69 -5.47
N PHE A 434 31.13 8.96 -5.66
CA PHE A 434 30.07 8.19 -5.02
C PHE A 434 30.07 6.71 -5.43
N THR A 435 30.61 6.37 -6.61
CA THR A 435 30.74 4.99 -7.06
C THR A 435 31.79 4.21 -6.27
N ASP A 436 32.77 4.86 -5.64
CA ASP A 436 33.78 4.20 -4.79
C ASP A 436 33.17 3.66 -3.49
N GLU A 437 32.08 4.27 -3.03
CA GLU A 437 31.29 3.79 -1.89
C GLU A 437 30.41 2.58 -2.25
N CYS A 438 30.23 2.28 -3.54
CA CYS A 438 29.46 1.13 -4.01
C CYS A 438 30.26 -0.17 -3.89
N THR A 439 30.28 -0.72 -2.68
CA THR A 439 30.98 -1.98 -2.39
C THR A 439 30.21 -3.23 -2.85
N HIS A 440 30.94 -4.26 -3.29
CA HIS A 440 30.33 -5.53 -3.68
C HIS A 440 29.65 -6.19 -2.47
N ILE A 441 28.46 -6.76 -2.65
CA ILE A 441 27.65 -7.39 -1.59
C ILE A 441 28.33 -8.55 -0.84
N SER A 442 29.46 -9.03 -1.34
CA SER A 442 30.27 -10.05 -0.67
C SER A 442 31.46 -9.48 0.12
N ASP A 443 31.54 -8.16 0.30
CA ASP A 443 32.67 -7.43 0.89
C ASP A 443 34.04 -7.72 0.25
N ASN A 444 34.06 -8.20 -1.00
CA ASN A 444 35.28 -8.42 -1.78
C ASN A 444 35.50 -7.23 -2.72
N ASN A 445 36.75 -6.78 -2.85
CA ASN A 445 37.07 -5.77 -3.85
C ASN A 445 36.72 -6.28 -5.25
N SER A 446 35.97 -5.47 -5.99
CA SER A 446 35.77 -5.63 -7.43
C SER A 446 37.14 -5.69 -8.11
N ARG A 447 37.34 -6.67 -8.99
CA ARG A 447 38.55 -6.78 -9.83
C ARG A 447 38.30 -6.25 -11.25
N ILE A 448 37.15 -5.62 -11.49
CA ILE A 448 36.69 -5.19 -12.80
C ILE A 448 37.05 -3.71 -12.99
N SER A 449 37.75 -3.38 -14.08
CA SER A 449 38.13 -2.02 -14.46
C SER A 449 36.98 -1.29 -15.15
N GLY A 450 36.76 0.00 -14.88
CA GLY A 450 35.69 0.78 -15.51
C GLY A 450 34.30 0.53 -14.91
N ILE A 451 34.24 0.15 -13.62
CA ILE A 451 32.97 -0.23 -12.97
C ILE A 451 32.06 0.97 -12.73
N GLU A 452 32.64 2.15 -12.57
CA GLU A 452 31.98 3.43 -12.40
C GLU A 452 31.03 3.76 -13.57
N VAL A 453 31.42 3.42 -14.80
CA VAL A 453 30.59 3.60 -16.00
C VAL A 453 29.41 2.63 -15.98
N SER A 454 29.65 1.36 -15.67
CA SER A 454 28.60 0.35 -15.54
C SER A 454 27.61 0.70 -14.42
N LEU A 455 28.10 1.19 -13.27
CA LEU A 455 27.28 1.61 -12.14
C LEU A 455 26.40 2.79 -12.49
N CYS A 456 26.97 3.83 -13.14
CA CYS A 456 26.17 4.97 -13.61
C CYS A 456 25.09 4.54 -14.60
N ALA A 457 25.40 3.63 -15.53
CA ALA A 457 24.41 3.08 -16.46
C ALA A 457 23.28 2.32 -15.73
N VAL A 458 23.60 1.43 -14.79
CA VAL A 458 22.57 0.70 -14.02
C VAL A 458 21.72 1.65 -13.16
N ILE A 459 22.35 2.63 -12.50
CA ILE A 459 21.63 3.65 -11.72
C ILE A 459 20.65 4.42 -12.60
N MET A 460 21.07 4.78 -13.82
CA MET A 460 20.21 5.46 -14.78
C MET A 460 19.02 4.60 -15.22
N ALA A 461 19.29 3.34 -15.58
CA ALA A 461 18.27 2.39 -15.99
C ALA A 461 17.16 2.24 -14.93
N GLU A 462 17.56 2.08 -13.67
CA GLU A 462 16.66 1.89 -12.53
C GLU A 462 15.95 3.19 -12.12
N ALA A 463 16.67 4.30 -11.98
CA ALA A 463 16.10 5.57 -11.54
C ALA A 463 15.12 6.17 -12.55
N CYS A 464 15.35 5.93 -13.85
CA CYS A 464 14.46 6.38 -14.93
C CYS A 464 13.45 5.32 -15.36
N ASN A 465 13.50 4.11 -14.79
CA ASN A 465 12.62 2.98 -15.14
C ASN A 465 12.59 2.67 -16.65
N ILE A 466 13.76 2.79 -17.32
CA ILE A 466 13.94 2.55 -18.76
C ILE A 466 14.53 1.15 -19.06
N GLY A 467 14.98 0.43 -18.03
CA GLY A 467 15.69 -0.84 -18.17
C GLY A 467 17.12 -0.66 -18.72
N ILE A 468 17.91 -1.74 -18.73
CA ILE A 468 19.31 -1.69 -19.18
C ILE A 468 19.45 -1.70 -20.70
N GLU A 469 18.44 -2.16 -21.44
CA GLU A 469 18.49 -2.34 -22.90
C GLU A 469 18.95 -1.09 -23.68
N PRO A 470 18.47 0.13 -23.36
CA PRO A 470 18.90 1.36 -24.04
C PRO A 470 20.35 1.77 -23.76
N LEU A 471 20.99 1.18 -22.74
CA LEU A 471 22.34 1.51 -22.30
C LEU A 471 23.36 0.43 -22.69
N ILE A 472 22.91 -0.66 -23.32
CA ILE A 472 23.80 -1.73 -23.78
C ILE A 472 24.58 -1.23 -25.01
N ASN A 473 25.89 -1.35 -24.94
CA ASN A 473 26.79 -1.14 -26.07
C ASN A 473 27.85 -2.25 -26.09
N GLU A 474 27.72 -3.19 -27.02
CA GLU A 474 28.64 -4.33 -27.14
C GLU A 474 30.05 -3.92 -27.59
N ASP A 475 30.22 -2.71 -28.15
CA ASP A 475 31.53 -2.16 -28.51
C ASP A 475 32.28 -1.55 -27.31
N SER A 476 31.60 -1.37 -26.17
CA SER A 476 32.19 -0.89 -24.91
C SER A 476 32.19 -2.02 -23.87
N PRO A 477 33.38 -2.47 -23.41
CA PRO A 477 33.51 -3.51 -22.38
C PRO A 477 32.74 -3.19 -21.09
N GLU A 478 32.50 -1.91 -20.80
CA GLU A 478 31.79 -1.39 -19.63
C GLU A 478 30.27 -1.48 -19.73
N LEU A 479 29.73 -1.56 -20.94
CA LEU A 479 28.30 -1.47 -21.25
C LEU A 479 27.74 -2.72 -21.93
N THR A 480 28.49 -3.82 -21.95
CA THR A 480 27.98 -5.10 -22.46
C THR A 480 26.80 -5.61 -21.63
N ARG A 481 25.89 -6.36 -22.25
CA ARG A 481 24.71 -6.90 -21.56
C ARG A 481 25.08 -7.69 -20.31
N ASN A 482 26.06 -8.59 -20.41
CA ASN A 482 26.50 -9.45 -19.31
C ASN A 482 27.09 -8.66 -18.14
N ARG A 483 27.54 -7.44 -18.38
CA ARG A 483 28.14 -6.59 -17.35
C ARG A 483 27.11 -5.74 -16.62
N LEU A 484 26.05 -5.33 -17.31
CA LEU A 484 24.96 -4.54 -16.75
C LEU A 484 23.86 -5.39 -16.08
N SER A 485 23.78 -6.69 -16.41
CA SER A 485 22.72 -7.62 -15.96
C SER A 485 23.00 -8.35 -14.66
#